data_AF-A0A5K1BDS0-F1
#
_entry.id   AF-A0A5K1BDS0-F1
#
_cell.length_a   1.000
_cell.length_b   1.000
_cell.length_c   1.000
_cell.angle_alpha   90.00
_cell.angle_beta   90.00
_cell.angle_gamma   90.00
#
_symmetry.space_group_name_H-M   'P 1'
#
loop_
_entity.id
_entity.type
_entity.pdbx_description
1 polymer ?
#
loop_
_entity_poly.entity_id
_entity_poly.type
_entity_poly.pdbx_seq_one_letter_code
_entity_poly.pdbx_strand_id
1 'polypeptide(L)' 'DAVSMVKSIEDPEEAAKRLMQEAYQRGSADNITCVVVRFLVGQTSSQQ' A
#
# COMPACT_ATOMS: atom_id res chain seq x y z
N ASP A 1 -12.20 -4.77 -1.75
CA ASP A 1 -11.17 -5.04 -2.77
C ASP A 1 -9.78 -4.49 -2.48
N ALA A 2 -9.57 -3.19 -2.22
CA ALA A 2 -8.24 -2.59 -2.01
C ALA A 2 -7.29 -3.39 -1.10
N VAL A 3 -7.76 -3.76 0.09
CA VAL A 3 -6.98 -4.56 1.04
C VAL A 3 -6.58 -5.91 0.45
N SER A 4 -7.49 -6.61 -0.21
CA SER A 4 -7.20 -7.91 -0.84
C SER A 4 -6.18 -7.80 -1.97
N MET A 5 -6.18 -6.69 -2.70
CA MET A 5 -5.25 -6.47 -3.83
C MET A 5 -3.81 -6.30 -3.39
N VAL A 6 -3.58 -5.78 -2.18
CA VAL A 6 -2.23 -5.47 -1.69
C VAL A 6 -1.78 -6.35 -0.53
N LYS A 7 -2.66 -7.20 0.02
CA LYS A 7 -2.37 -8.03 1.20
C LYS A 7 -1.14 -8.92 1.04
N SER A 8 -0.93 -9.46 -0.17
CA SER A 8 0.20 -10.33 -0.49
C SER A 8 1.46 -9.58 -0.92
N ILE A 9 1.40 -8.26 -1.07
CA ILE A 9 2.54 -7.44 -1.49
C ILE A 9 3.28 -7.01 -0.24
N GLU A 10 4.53 -7.45 -0.09
CA GLU A 10 5.37 -7.11 1.07
C GLU A 10 5.93 -5.70 0.99
N ASP A 11 6.32 -5.24 -0.19
CA ASP A 11 6.84 -3.90 -0.35
C ASP A 11 5.69 -2.86 -0.33
N PRO A 12 5.72 -1.86 0.58
CA PRO A 12 4.65 -0.86 0.68
C PRO A 12 4.60 0.08 -0.54
N GLU A 13 5.72 0.33 -1.22
CA GLU A 13 5.76 1.15 -2.44
C GLU A 13 5.09 0.41 -3.60
N GLU A 14 5.37 -0.88 -3.77
CA GLU A 14 4.72 -1.72 -4.79
C GLU A 14 3.23 -1.89 -4.51
N ALA A 15 2.83 -2.01 -3.24
CA ALA A 15 1.43 -2.01 -2.85
C ALA A 15 0.73 -0.68 -3.24
N ALA A 16 1.38 0.45 -3.01
CA ALA A 16 0.87 1.77 -3.37
C ALA A 16 0.73 1.93 -4.90
N LYS A 17 1.75 1.50 -5.66
CA LYS A 17 1.71 1.48 -7.14
C LYS A 17 0.55 0.63 -7.66
N ARG A 18 0.31 -0.54 -7.06
CA ARG A 18 -0.80 -1.41 -7.46
C ARG A 18 -2.16 -0.75 -7.25
N LEU A 19 -2.35 -0.05 -6.14
CA LEU A 19 -3.59 0.70 -5.87
C LEU A 19 -3.79 1.85 -6.86
N MET A 20 -2.73 2.61 -7.17
CA MET A 20 -2.79 3.69 -8.15
C MET A 20 -3.13 3.18 -9.56
N GLN A 21 -2.48 2.09 -9.99
CA GLN A 21 -2.76 1.47 -11.30
C GLN A 21 -4.20 0.98 -11.38
N GLU A 22 -4.71 0.34 -10.34
CA GLU A 22 -6.09 -0.15 -10.32
C GLU A 22 -7.09 1.02 -10.42
N ALA A 23 -6.88 2.10 -9.66
CA ALA A 23 -7.73 3.29 -9.71
C ALA A 23 -7.71 3.94 -11.11
N TYR A 24 -6.53 4.01 -11.74
CA TYR A 24 -6.39 4.49 -13.11
C TYR A 24 -7.13 3.60 -14.12
N GLN A 25 -6.96 2.27 -14.03
CA GLN A 25 -7.61 1.30 -14.93
C GLN A 25 -9.14 1.30 -14.80
N ARG A 26 -9.67 1.63 -13.61
CA ARG A 26 -11.10 1.79 -13.37
C ARG A 26 -11.67 3.12 -13.89
N GLY A 27 -10.84 3.95 -14.51
CA GLY A 27 -11.26 5.20 -15.14
C GLY A 27 -11.36 6.38 -14.17
N SER A 28 -10.57 6.38 -13.09
CA SER A 28 -10.48 7.57 -12.23
C SER A 28 -9.98 8.77 -13.04
N ALA A 29 -10.83 9.79 -13.16
CA ALA A 29 -10.56 11.01 -13.91
C ALA A 29 -10.08 12.19 -13.04
N ASP A 30 -9.85 11.93 -11.75
CA ASP A 30 -9.35 12.91 -10.76
C ASP A 30 -7.94 12.53 -10.27
N ASN A 31 -7.32 13.38 -9.46
CA ASN A 31 -6.05 13.12 -8.82
C ASN A 31 -6.15 11.93 -7.86
N ILE A 32 -5.21 11.00 -7.99
CA ILE A 32 -5.15 9.75 -7.22
C ILE A 32 -4.00 9.85 -6.23
N THR A 33 -4.30 9.76 -4.94
CA THR A 33 -3.29 9.71 -3.86
C THR A 33 -3.56 8.49 -2.99
N CYS A 34 -2.53 7.70 -2.69
CA CYS A 34 -2.63 6.61 -1.71
C CYS A 34 -1.40 6.56 -0.81
N VAL A 35 -1.60 6.09 0.43
CA VAL A 35 -0.54 5.90 1.42
C VAL A 35 -0.66 4.48 1.96
N VAL A 36 0.44 3.72 1.89
CA VAL A 36 0.52 2.36 2.43
C VAL A 36 1.50 2.35 3.59
N VAL A 37 1.04 1.88 4.74
CA VAL A 37 1.85 1.75 5.96
C VAL A 37 1.96 0.28 6.33
N ARG A 38 3.19 -0.22 6.45
CA ARG A 38 3.47 -1.54 6.99
C ARG A 38 3.90 -1.41 8.44
N PHE A 39 3.10 -1.96 9.35
CA PHE A 39 3.49 -2.09 10.74
C PHE A 39 4.43 -3.28 10.89
N LEU A 40 5.67 -3.03 11.31
CA LEU A 40 6.64 -4.08 11.63
C LEU A 40 6.42 -4.52 13.09
N VAL A 41 5.62 -5.56 13.31
CA VAL A 41 5.44 -6.15 14.64
C VAL A 41 6.72 -6.92 14.98
N GLY A 42 7.55 -6.37 15.87
CA GLY A 42 8.81 -7.01 16.32
C GLY A 42 10.04 -6.11 16.34
N GLN A 43 9.98 -4.91 15.75
CA GLN A 43 10.98 -3.85 15.98
C GLN A 43 10.61 -3.06 17.24
N THR A 44 10.33 -3.75 18.35
CA THR A 44 10.42 -3.10 19.65
C THR A 44 11.90 -2.83 19.83
N SER A 45 12.30 -1.57 19.68
CA SER A 45 13.64 -1.11 19.96
C SER A 45 14.03 -1.53 21.37
N SER A 46 14.77 -2.63 21.48
CA SER A 46 15.71 -2.85 22.58
C SER A 46 16.83 -1.82 22.41
N GLN A 47 16.54 -0.56 22.71
CA GLN A 47 17.55 0.39 23.15
C GLN A 47 17.61 0.24 24.66
N GLN A 48 18.57 -0.58 25.11
CA GLN A 48 19.04 -0.65 26.48
C GLN A 48 20.25 0.27 26.61
#